data_AF-A0A1H4K0M5-F1
#
_entry.id   AF-A0A1H4K0M5-F1
#
_cell.length_a   1.000
_cell.length_b   1.000
_cell.length_c   1.000
_cell.angle_alpha   90.00
_cell.angle_beta   90.00
_cell.angle_gamma   90.00
#
_symmetry.space_group_name_H-M   'P 1'
#
loop_
_entity.id
_entity.type
_entity.pdbx_description
1 polymer ?
#
loop_
_entity_poly.entity_id
_entity_poly.type
_entity_poly.pdbx_seq_one_letter_code
_entity_poly.pdbx_strand_id
1 'polypeptide(L)'
;MRRRAATGKPLPLTKATRDHVVPRAYAPGLHTLPCCLECNRAKGAQSVAEFLSSSYFAEKRKRKHRHQWPLPHLWFVAGLAYLKKSYTLNGQARKGEHKKDGCRA
;
A
#
# COMPACT_ATOMS: atom_id res chain seq x y z
N MET A 1 -2.60 20.95 6.83
CA MET A 1 -1.20 20.50 6.61
C MET A 1 -0.68 19.79 7.86
N ARG A 2 -0.20 18.53 7.78
CA ARG A 2 0.49 17.89 8.93
C ARG A 2 1.92 18.42 9.01
N ARG A 3 2.30 18.98 10.16
CA ARG A 3 3.69 19.41 10.44
C ARG A 3 4.62 18.20 10.26
N ARG A 4 5.68 18.36 9.46
CA ARG A 4 6.78 17.38 9.39
C ARG A 4 7.29 17.21 10.83
N ALA A 5 7.50 15.96 11.26
CA ALA A 5 8.04 15.71 12.59
C ALA A 5 9.35 16.52 12.75
N ALA A 6 9.51 17.19 13.88
CA ALA A 6 10.70 18.00 14.15
C ALA A 6 11.97 17.18 13.90
N THR A 7 12.98 17.80 13.31
CA THR A 7 14.34 17.26 13.21
C THR A 7 14.87 17.04 14.63
N GLY A 8 14.74 15.81 15.12
CA GLY A 8 15.03 15.39 16.49
C GLY A 8 15.02 13.87 16.59
N LYS A 9 15.03 13.34 17.82
CA LYS A 9 15.21 11.91 18.14
C LYS A 9 14.46 10.97 17.16
N PRO A 10 15.10 9.88 16.69
CA PRO A 10 14.51 8.98 15.73
C PRO A 10 13.17 8.43 16.24
N LEU A 11 12.19 8.38 15.34
CA LEU A 11 10.86 7.86 15.67
C LEU A 11 10.95 6.41 16.14
N PRO A 12 10.22 6.03 17.20
CA PRO A 12 10.25 4.66 17.68
C PRO A 12 9.72 3.71 16.61
N LEU A 13 10.33 2.54 16.49
CA LEU A 13 10.00 1.52 15.48
C LEU A 13 8.56 0.99 15.61
N THR A 14 7.98 1.08 16.81
CA THR A 14 6.59 0.72 17.12
C THR A 14 5.59 1.79 16.72
N LYS A 15 6.03 2.98 16.27
CA LYS A 15 5.14 4.07 15.87
C LYS A 15 4.21 3.61 14.75
N ALA A 16 2.92 3.85 14.91
CA ALA A 16 1.94 3.62 13.87
C ALA A 16 2.18 4.56 12.67
N THR A 17 2.18 3.99 11.48
CA THR A 17 2.40 4.65 10.20
C THR A 17 1.33 4.20 9.20
N ARG A 18 1.30 4.87 8.03
CA ARG A 18 0.48 4.46 6.88
C ARG A 18 1.40 3.94 5.80
N ASP A 19 1.24 2.67 5.44
CA ASP A 19 1.97 2.03 4.34
C ASP A 19 1.04 1.90 3.13
N HIS A 20 1.58 2.08 1.92
CA HIS A 20 0.81 1.95 0.69
C HIS A 20 0.73 0.48 0.28
N VAL A 21 -0.49 -0.01 0.03
CA VAL A 21 -0.74 -1.40 -0.35
C VAL A 21 -0.07 -1.74 -1.67
N VAL A 22 -0.25 -0.85 -2.64
CA VAL A 22 0.47 -0.84 -3.92
C VAL A 22 1.46 0.31 -3.87
N PRO A 23 2.72 0.14 -4.32
CA PRO A 23 3.70 1.21 -4.27
C PRO A 23 3.20 2.45 -5.01
N ARG A 24 3.47 3.62 -4.44
CA ARG A 24 2.97 4.91 -4.95
C ARG A 24 3.38 5.18 -6.40
N ALA A 25 4.54 4.64 -6.83
CA ALA A 25 5.01 4.73 -8.21
C ALA A 25 4.03 4.10 -9.21
N TYR A 26 3.35 3.02 -8.83
CA TYR A 26 2.41 2.30 -9.71
C TYR A 26 0.96 2.71 -9.50
N ALA A 27 0.61 3.17 -8.30
CA ALA A 27 -0.74 3.60 -7.96
C ALA A 27 -0.71 4.89 -7.13
N PRO A 28 -0.80 6.07 -7.77
CA PRO A 28 -1.00 7.31 -7.04
C PRO A 28 -2.38 7.30 -6.38
N GLY A 29 -2.44 7.25 -5.04
CA GLY A 29 -3.69 7.22 -4.27
C GLY A 29 -3.49 6.92 -2.78
N LEU A 30 -4.57 6.96 -2.00
CA LEU A 30 -4.59 6.75 -0.53
C LEU A 30 -4.94 5.30 -0.13
N HIS A 31 -4.64 4.30 -0.96
CA HIS A 31 -4.80 2.89 -0.61
C HIS A 31 -3.70 2.48 0.38
N THR A 32 -3.93 2.80 1.64
CA THR A 32 -2.95 2.65 2.71
C THR A 32 -3.50 1.80 3.85
N LEU A 33 -2.61 1.06 4.50
CA LEU A 33 -2.87 0.24 5.68
C LEU A 33 -2.11 0.81 6.88
N PRO A 34 -2.68 0.72 8.10
CA PRO A 34 -1.94 1.04 9.31
C PRO A 34 -0.91 -0.06 9.61
N CYS A 35 0.34 0.31 9.84
CA CYS A 35 1.40 -0.62 10.23
C CYS A 35 2.45 0.08 11.10
N CYS A 36 3.29 -0.67 11.82
CA CYS A 36 4.40 -0.07 12.55
C CYS A 36 5.48 0.46 11.59
N LEU A 37 6.26 1.44 12.06
CA LEU A 37 7.34 2.04 11.29
C LEU A 37 8.38 1.01 10.84
N GLU A 38 8.65 -0.01 11.67
CA GLU A 38 9.54 -1.11 11.33
C GLU A 38 9.08 -1.88 10.09
N CYS A 39 7.83 -2.35 10.07
CA CYS A 39 7.29 -3.08 8.92
C CYS A 39 7.20 -2.20 7.67
N ASN A 40 6.86 -0.92 7.83
CA ASN A 40 6.81 0.04 6.72
C ASN A 40 8.20 0.22 6.08
N ARG A 41 9.24 0.36 6.91
CA ARG A 41 10.63 0.44 6.44
C ARG A 41 11.11 -0.86 5.80
N ALA A 42 10.78 -2.00 6.41
CA ALA A 42 11.21 -3.31 5.90
C ALA A 42 10.58 -3.65 4.55
N LYS A 43 9.31 -3.27 4.34
CA LYS A 43 8.64 -3.41 3.04
C LYS A 43 9.26 -2.51 1.96
N GLY A 44 9.59 -1.27 2.31
CA GLY A 44 10.20 -0.32 1.38
C GLY A 44 9.35 -0.11 0.13
N ALA A 45 9.92 -0.40 -1.04
CA ALA A 45 9.25 -0.23 -2.34
C ALA A 45 8.41 -1.43 -2.78
N GLN A 46 8.41 -2.52 -2.02
CA GLN A 46 7.60 -3.71 -2.33
C GLN A 46 6.10 -3.41 -2.18
N SER A 47 5.28 -4.13 -2.93
CA SER A 47 3.85 -4.24 -2.67
C SER A 47 3.57 -5.02 -1.38
N VAL A 48 2.37 -4.86 -0.82
CA VAL A 48 1.97 -5.66 0.34
C VAL A 48 1.98 -7.15 0.00
N ALA A 49 1.55 -7.54 -1.20
CA ALA A 49 1.56 -8.95 -1.62
C ALA A 49 2.98 -9.54 -1.59
N GLU A 50 3.96 -8.84 -2.16
CA GLU A 50 5.37 -9.26 -2.12
C GLU A 50 5.91 -9.31 -0.68
N PHE A 51 5.58 -8.30 0.13
CA PHE A 51 6.03 -8.25 1.52
C PHE A 51 5.43 -9.39 2.36
N LEU A 52 4.15 -9.75 2.16
CA LEU A 52 3.49 -10.86 2.86
C LEU A 52 4.14 -12.21 2.53
N SER A 53 4.74 -12.33 1.35
CA SER A 53 5.50 -13.52 0.93
C SER A 53 6.98 -13.48 1.33
N SER A 54 7.46 -12.41 1.97
CA SER A 54 8.87 -12.26 2.36
C SER A 54 9.24 -13.09 3.58
N SER A 55 10.51 -13.53 3.63
CA SER A 55 11.10 -14.19 4.81
C SER A 55 11.04 -13.29 6.05
N TYR A 56 11.28 -11.99 5.88
CA TYR A 56 11.19 -11.00 6.95
C TYR A 56 9.79 -11.02 7.61
N PHE A 57 8.72 -11.02 6.81
CA PHE A 57 7.37 -11.04 7.35
C PHE A 57 7.06 -12.36 8.06
N ALA A 58 7.49 -13.49 7.52
CA ALA A 58 7.34 -14.80 8.15
C ALA A 58 8.00 -14.84 9.53
N GLU A 59 9.21 -14.31 9.67
CA GLU A 59 9.92 -14.19 10.94
C GLU A 59 9.22 -13.21 11.89
N LYS A 60 8.82 -12.04 11.40
CA LYS A 60 8.12 -11.03 12.20
C LYS A 60 6.81 -11.58 12.77
N ARG A 61 6.11 -12.40 11.98
CA ARG A 61 4.82 -12.99 12.33
C ARG A 61 4.90 -14.03 13.45
N LYS A 62 6.07 -14.64 13.68
CA LYS A 62 6.31 -15.51 14.85
C LYS A 62 6.21 -14.74 16.17
N ARG A 63 6.51 -13.43 16.16
CA ARG A 63 6.37 -12.54 17.32
C ARG A 63 4.90 -12.12 17.44
N LYS A 64 4.11 -12.87 18.22
CA LYS A 64 2.69 -12.52 18.48
C LYS A 64 2.60 -11.11 19.06
N HIS A 65 1.69 -10.30 18.51
CA HIS A 65 1.44 -8.94 18.98
C HIS A 65 -0.07 -8.72 19.18
N ARG A 66 -0.47 -8.02 20.25
CA ARG A 66 -1.89 -7.79 20.60
C ARG A 66 -2.72 -7.17 19.46
N HIS A 67 -2.08 -6.33 18.65
CA HIS A 67 -2.70 -5.63 17.51
C HIS A 67 -2.28 -6.21 16.15
N GLN A 68 -1.86 -7.47 16.10
CA GLN A 68 -1.48 -8.14 14.87
C GLN A 68 -2.71 -8.38 13.98
N TRP A 69 -2.61 -8.00 12.71
CA TRP A 69 -3.66 -8.28 11.75
C TRP A 69 -3.69 -9.77 11.38
N PRO A 70 -4.87 -10.41 11.31
CA PRO A 70 -5.03 -11.74 10.76
C PRO A 70 -4.45 -11.81 9.34
N LEU A 71 -3.77 -12.92 9.01
CA LEU A 71 -3.13 -13.09 7.70
C LEU A 71 -4.15 -13.03 6.56
N PRO A 72 -5.33 -13.69 6.67
CA PRO A 72 -6.34 -13.62 5.63
C PRO A 72 -6.81 -12.19 5.35
N HIS A 73 -6.92 -11.35 6.39
CA HIS A 73 -7.35 -9.96 6.24
C HIS A 73 -6.33 -9.13 5.46
N LEU A 74 -5.03 -9.37 5.68
CA LEU A 74 -3.98 -8.67 4.95
C LEU A 74 -4.01 -9.02 3.46
N TRP A 75 -4.16 -10.31 3.13
CA TRP A 75 -4.33 -10.77 1.75
C TRP A 75 -5.62 -10.23 1.11
N PHE A 76 -6.71 -10.21 1.86
CA PHE A 76 -7.98 -9.65 1.39
C PHE A 76 -7.85 -8.17 1.03
N VAL A 77 -7.23 -7.35 1.89
CA VAL A 77 -7.01 -5.94 1.59
C VAL A 77 -6.07 -5.75 0.39
N ALA A 78 -5.02 -6.57 0.28
CA ALA A 78 -4.15 -6.55 -0.89
C ALA A 78 -4.97 -6.80 -2.17
N GLY A 79 -5.76 -7.88 -2.20
CA GLY A 79 -6.64 -8.21 -3.33
C GLY A 79 -7.62 -7.09 -3.68
N LEU A 80 -8.32 -6.54 -2.69
CA LEU A 80 -9.25 -5.42 -2.90
C LEU A 80 -8.57 -4.18 -3.47
N ALA A 81 -7.36 -3.85 -3.03
CA ALA A 81 -6.62 -2.71 -3.53
C ALA A 81 -6.24 -2.90 -5.01
N TYR A 82 -5.80 -4.11 -5.39
CA TYR A 82 -5.48 -4.44 -6.79
C TYR A 82 -6.73 -4.46 -7.68
N LEU A 83 -7.84 -5.03 -7.20
CA LEU A 83 -9.12 -5.00 -7.92
C LEU A 83 -9.60 -3.56 -8.14
N LYS A 84 -9.60 -2.74 -7.10
CA LYS A 84 -10.00 -1.33 -7.23
C LYS A 84 -9.11 -0.57 -8.22
N LYS A 85 -7.80 -0.87 -8.24
CA LYS A 85 -6.87 -0.28 -9.20
C LYS A 85 -7.17 -0.75 -10.63
N SER A 86 -7.45 -2.05 -10.85
CA SER A 86 -7.78 -2.57 -12.17
C SER A 86 -9.06 -1.94 -12.73
N TYR A 87 -10.10 -1.77 -11.90
CA TYR A 87 -11.32 -1.03 -12.31
C TYR A 87 -11.02 0.42 -12.69
N THR A 88 -10.13 1.09 -11.95
CA THR A 88 -9.75 2.48 -12.26
C THR A 88 -9.02 2.57 -13.60
N LEU A 89 -8.08 1.66 -13.87
CA LEU A 89 -7.35 1.61 -15.14
C LEU A 89 -8.29 1.28 -16.30
N ASN A 90 -9.19 0.31 -16.13
CA ASN A 90 -10.18 -0.06 -17.16
C ASN A 90 -11.16 1.08 -17.44
N GLY A 91 -11.62 1.80 -16.41
CA GLY A 91 -12.46 2.98 -16.57
C GLY A 91 -11.75 4.15 -17.25
N GLN A 92 -10.44 4.29 -17.07
CA GLN A 92 -9.61 5.28 -17.77
C GLN A 92 -9.35 4.88 -19.23
N ALA A 93 -9.12 3.59 -19.51
CA ALA A 93 -8.95 3.07 -20.86
C ALA A 93 -10.19 3.36 -21.73
N ARG A 94 -11.40 3.09 -21.21
CA ARG A 94 -12.66 3.38 -21.91
C ARG A 94 -12.91 4.88 -22.18
N LYS A 95 -12.39 5.77 -21.33
CA LYS A 95 -12.45 7.23 -21.57
C LYS A 95 -11.44 7.68 -22.63
N GLY A 96 -10.34 6.95 -22.81
CA GLY A 96 -9.34 7.22 -23.84
C GLY A 96 -9.79 6.83 -25.25
N GLU A 97 -10.58 5.77 -25.38
CA GLU A 97 -11.17 5.32 -26.66
C GLU A 97 -12.20 6.33 -27.18
N HIS A 98 -13.12 6.80 -26.31
CA HIS A 98 -14.13 7.80 -26.68
C HIS A 98 -13.56 9.16 -27.12
N LYS A 99 -12.29 9.45 -26.82
CA LYS A 99 -11.63 10.71 -27.20
C LYS A 99 -10.95 10.65 -28.57
N LYS A 100 -10.74 9.45 -29.13
CA LYS A 100 -10.12 9.29 -30.46
C LYS A 100 -11.11 9.42 -31.62
N ASP A 101 -12.40 9.29 -31.37
CA ASP A 101 -13.44 9.42 -32.40
C ASP A 101 -13.91 10.87 -32.65
N GLY A 102 -13.31 11.85 -31.96
CA GLY A 102 -13.70 13.26 -32.00
C GLY A 102 -12.81 14.18 -32.84
N CYS A 103 -12.07 13.67 -33.83
CA CYS A 103 -11.26 14.52 -34.71
C CYS A 103 -11.26 14.02 -36.16
N ARG A 104 -12.41 14.13 -36.83
CA ARG A 104 -12.52 14.32 -38.28
C ARG A 104 -13.66 15.29 -38.54
N ALA A 105 -13.31 16.56 -38.70
CA ALA A 105 -14.05 17.55 -39.47
C ALA A 105 -13.05 18.20 -40.42
#